data_AF-A0AAN1UIR9-F1
#
_entry.id   AF-A0AAN1UIR9-F1
#
_cell.length_a   1.000
_cell.length_b   1.000
_cell.length_c   1.000
_cell.angle_alpha   90.00
_cell.angle_beta   90.00
_cell.angle_gamma   90.00
#
_symmetry.space_group_name_H-M   'P 1'
#
loop_
_entity.id
_entity.type
_entity.pdbx_description
1 polymer ?
#
loop_
_entity_poly.entity_id
_entity_poly.type
_entity_poly.pdbx_seq_one_letter_code
_entity_poly.pdbx_strand_id
1 'polypeptide(L)' 'MAKMINTKYGYVTPKEAEMDAHLDKWMKRRAKQHGAFSLDKNKKDGNYYEQSIVEKVKH' A
#
# COMPACT_ATOMS: atom_id res chain seq x y z
N MET A 1 16.88 32.26 10.04
CA MET A 1 15.51 31.71 9.86
C MET A 1 15.60 30.51 8.94
N ALA A 2 14.98 29.39 9.29
CA ALA A 2 14.95 28.21 8.41
C ALA A 2 14.22 28.58 7.12
N LYS A 3 14.85 28.33 5.97
CA LYS A 3 14.29 28.67 4.66
C LYS A 3 13.13 27.70 4.38
N MET A 4 11.90 28.22 4.31
CA MET A 4 10.75 27.36 4.02
C MET A 4 10.84 26.82 2.59
N ILE A 5 10.41 25.57 2.43
CA ILE A 5 10.46 24.86 1.16
C ILE A 5 9.12 25.05 0.46
N ASN A 6 9.14 25.53 -0.79
CA ASN A 6 7.95 25.63 -1.60
C ASN A 6 7.62 24.25 -2.18
N THR A 7 6.39 23.80 -1.95
CA THR A 7 5.85 22.56 -2.50
C THR A 7 4.60 22.87 -3.32
N LYS A 8 4.11 21.88 -4.08
CA LYS A 8 2.85 21.97 -4.83
C LYS A 8 1.65 22.36 -3.93
N TYR A 9 1.72 22.06 -2.64
CA TYR A 9 0.62 22.27 -1.69
C TYR A 9 0.87 23.44 -0.71
N GLY A 10 1.90 24.25 -0.98
CA GLY A 10 2.25 25.41 -0.14
C GLY A 10 3.66 25.32 0.44
N TYR A 11 3.95 26.18 1.42
CA TYR A 11 5.24 26.20 2.08
C TYR A 11 5.27 25.24 3.27
N VAL A 12 6.33 24.44 3.34
CA VAL A 12 6.59 23.53 4.45
C VAL A 12 7.91 23.88 5.11
N THR A 13 8.04 23.53 6.38
CA THR A 13 9.32 23.66 7.08
C THR A 13 10.31 22.61 6.55
N PRO A 14 11.62 22.86 6.63
CA PRO A 14 12.63 21.87 6.28
C PRO A 14 12.47 20.55 7.03
N LYS A 15 11.95 20.59 8.26
CA LYS A 15 11.75 19.40 9.09
C LYS A 15 10.62 18.51 8.57
N GLU A 16 9.51 19.11 8.15
CA GLU A 16 8.39 18.38 7.55
C GLU A 16 8.80 17.74 6.22
N ALA A 17 9.56 18.46 5.40
CA ALA A 17 10.09 17.90 4.15
C ALA A 17 11.05 16.72 4.38
N GLU A 18 11.88 16.80 5.42
CA GLU A 18 12.79 15.69 5.80
C GLU A 18 11.99 14.45 6.27
N MET A 19 10.93 14.65 7.06
CA MET A 19 10.05 13.57 7.52
C MET A 19 9.31 12.91 6.35
N ASP A 20 8.77 13.70 5.42
CA ASP A 20 8.08 13.21 4.22
C ASP A 20 9.01 12.38 3.32
N ALA A 21 10.23 12.87 3.09
CA ALA A 21 11.25 12.13 2.34
C ALA A 21 11.64 10.80 3.01
N HIS A 22 11.68 10.78 4.35
CA HIS A 22 11.95 9.55 5.11
C HIS A 22 10.82 8.52 4.95
N LEU A 23 9.56 8.97 4.98
CA LEU A 23 8.39 8.13 4.76
C LEU A 23 8.32 7.58 3.33
N ASP A 24 8.53 8.43 2.32
CA ASP A 24 8.53 8.02 0.91
C ASP A 24 9.59 6.92 0.65
N LYS A 25 10.80 7.08 1.22
CA LYS A 25 11.86 6.07 1.15
C LYS A 25 11.45 4.74 1.79
N TRP A 26 10.72 4.78 2.90
CA TRP A 26 10.23 3.57 3.58
C TRP A 26 9.09 2.89 2.81
N MET A 27 8.15 3.65 2.27
CA MET A 27 7.05 3.13 1.45
C MET A 27 7.58 2.44 0.17
N LYS A 28 8.52 3.07 -0.53
CA LYS A 28 9.14 2.52 -1.75
C LYS A 28 9.87 1.20 -1.50
N ARG A 29 10.53 1.05 -0.34
CA ARG A 29 11.17 -0.22 0.06
C ARG A 29 10.15 -1.33 0.31
N ARG A 30 9.05 -1.03 1.01
CA ARG A 30 7.99 -2.03 1.26
C ARG A 30 7.31 -2.47 -0.02
N ALA A 31 7.01 -1.54 -0.93
CA ALA A 31 6.40 -1.84 -2.23
C ALA A 31 7.31 -2.72 -3.13
N LYS A 32 8.64 -2.63 -2.97
CA LYS A 32 9.57 -3.50 -3.71
C LYS A 32 9.62 -4.92 -3.13
N GLN A 33 9.47 -5.08 -1.81
CA GLN A 33 9.52 -6.38 -1.15
C GLN A 33 8.23 -7.17 -1.30
N HIS A 34 7.08 -6.50 -1.19
CA HIS A 34 5.79 -7.05 -1.55
C HIS A 34 5.49 -6.54 -2.95
N GLY A 35 6.02 -7.22 -3.98
CA GLY A 35 5.62 -6.94 -5.37
C GLY A 35 4.10 -6.75 -5.43
N ALA A 36 3.64 -5.81 -6.27
CA ALA A 36 2.26 -5.30 -6.32
C ALA A 36 1.25 -6.34 -5.82
N PHE A 37 0.56 -6.05 -4.71
CA PHE A 37 -0.45 -6.93 -4.13
C PHE A 37 -1.36 -7.43 -5.24
N SER A 38 -1.12 -8.67 -5.68
CA SER A 38 -1.85 -9.24 -6.80
C SER A 38 -3.13 -9.81 -6.22
N LEU A 39 -4.16 -8.97 -6.17
CA LEU A 39 -5.51 -9.36 -5.76
C LEU A 39 -6.08 -10.49 -6.63
N ASP A 40 -5.50 -10.69 -7.82
CA ASP A 40 -5.86 -11.77 -8.74
C ASP A 40 -5.51 -13.16 -8.19
N LYS A 41 -4.44 -13.28 -7.39
CA LYS A 41 -4.07 -14.56 -6.77
C LYS A 41 -5.10 -15.00 -5.73
N ASN A 42 -5.69 -14.05 -5.01
CA ASN A 42 -6.71 -14.32 -3.99
C ASN A 42 -8.09 -14.65 -4.58
N LYS A 43 -8.36 -14.31 -5.85
CA LYS A 43 -9.63 -14.64 -6.53
C LYS A 43 -9.72 -16.11 -6.96
N LYS A 44 -8.59 -16.76 -7.23
CA LYS A 44 -8.58 -18.20 -7.54
C LYS A 44 -8.97 -19.00 -6.30
N ASP A 45 -8.40 -18.66 -5.16
CA ASP A 45 -8.66 -19.34 -3.89
C ASP A 45 -10.09 -19.12 -3.40
N GLY A 46 -10.67 -17.93 -3.58
CA GLY A 46 -12.07 -17.63 -3.22
C GLY A 46 -13.11 -18.56 -3.87
N ASN A 47 -12.90 -18.95 -5.14
CA ASN A 47 -13.81 -19.86 -5.84
C ASN A 47 -13.76 -21.31 -5.31
N TYR A 48 -12.60 -21.77 -4.85
CA TYR A 48 -12.48 -23.12 -4.27
C TYR A 48 -13.20 -23.23 -2.92
N TYR A 49 -13.10 -22.19 -2.09
CA TYR A 49 -13.82 -22.15 -0.82
C TYR A 49 -15.34 -22.05 -1.04
N GLU A 50 -15.81 -21.24 -2.00
CA GLU A 50 -17.23 -21.12 -2.33
C GLU A 50 -17.82 -22.44 -2.86
N GLN A 51 -17.12 -23.14 -3.76
CA GLN A 51 -17.56 -24.45 -4.27
C GLN A 51 -17.67 -25.49 -3.14
N SER A 52 -16.69 -25.53 -2.23
CA SER A 52 -16.69 -26.46 -1.10
C SER A 52 -17.83 -26.22 -0.11
N ILE A 53 -18.28 -24.97 0.03
CA ILE A 53 -19.41 -24.59 0.90
C ILE A 53 -20.72 -25.00 0.25
N VAL A 54 -20.88 -24.75 -1.06
CA VAL A 54 -22.09 -25.14 -1.82
C VAL A 54 -22.28 -26.66 -1.84
N GLU A 55 -21.19 -27.42 -1.93
CA GLU A 55 -21.24 -28.89 -1.97
C GLU A 55 -21.58 -29.50 -0.60
N LYS A 56 -21.11 -28.90 0.50
CA LYS A 56 -21.44 -29.33 1.88
C LYS A 56 -22.87 -29.05 2.31
N VAL A 57 -23.55 -28.08 1.68
CA VAL A 57 -24.94 -27.71 2.01
C VAL A 57 -25.96 -28.52 1.19
N LYS A 58 -25.53 -29.25 0.16
CA LYS A 58 -26.40 -30.04 -0.74
C LYS A 58 -26.77 -31.44 -0.22
N HIS A 59 -26.28 -31.86 0.94
CA HIS A 59 -26.64 -33.10 1.62
C HIS A 59 -27.06 -32.80 3.06
#